data_AF-A0A2Z6E508-F1
#
_entry.id   AF-A0A2Z6E508-F1
#
_cell.length_a   1.000
_cell.length_b   1.000
_cell.length_c   1.000
_cell.angle_alpha   90.00
_cell.angle_beta   90.00
_cell.angle_gamma   90.00
#
_symmetry.space_group_name_H-M   'P 1'
#
loop_
_entity.id
_entity.type
_entity.pdbx_description
1 polymer ?
#
loop_
_entity_poly.entity_id
_entity_poly.type
_entity_poly.pdbx_seq_one_letter_code
_entity_poly.pdbx_strand_id
1 'polypeptide(L)'
;MPTTRRLRTRSRREAIDPAHWAILTDAPLPADANPFTALDAESYDVMRLLWEDYRAGILADWIKTKPGTRPAMWWRYDAPRLNPAQLGRWSRTVVAPRLIETRRKLRGDGKPLHEALNYAPTHDYGIPAWFGDPDNPPVFESQHAYLKRHGLLLPAERRKIAEPYPHPLHIEPTKRW
;
A
#
# COMPACT_ATOMS: atom_id res chain seq x y z
N MET A 1 -51.87 9.30 13.24
CA MET A 1 -50.92 10.15 13.99
C MET A 1 -49.73 10.47 13.09
N PRO A 2 -49.39 11.74 12.84
CA PRO A 2 -48.20 12.09 12.07
C PRO A 2 -46.98 12.06 13.00
N THR A 3 -46.09 11.09 12.80
CA THR A 3 -44.87 10.97 13.60
C THR A 3 -43.84 11.97 13.07
N THR A 4 -43.59 13.05 13.82
CA THR A 4 -42.55 14.05 13.53
C THR A 4 -41.17 13.42 13.72
N ARG A 5 -40.70 12.67 12.71
CA ARG A 5 -39.36 12.09 12.73
C ARG A 5 -38.35 13.19 12.44
N ARG A 6 -37.84 13.83 13.49
CA ARG A 6 -36.66 14.70 13.40
C ARG A 6 -35.51 13.86 12.84
N LEU A 7 -35.11 14.14 11.60
CA LEU A 7 -33.86 13.64 11.04
C LEU A 7 -32.73 14.14 11.94
N ARG A 8 -32.12 13.20 12.66
CA ARG A 8 -30.91 13.45 13.45
C ARG A 8 -29.82 13.75 12.44
N THR A 9 -29.52 15.03 12.23
CA THR A 9 -28.32 15.45 11.52
C THR A 9 -27.13 14.90 12.32
N ARG A 10 -26.46 13.86 11.82
CA ARG A 10 -25.21 13.35 12.41
C ARG A 10 -24.13 14.43 12.26
N SER A 11 -24.11 15.34 13.22
CA SER A 11 -23.07 16.34 13.41
C SER A 11 -21.98 15.73 14.29
N ARG A 12 -20.94 15.23 13.62
CA ARG A 12 -19.52 15.08 14.00
C ARG A 12 -18.99 13.85 13.28
N ARG A 13 -17.92 14.03 12.50
CA ARG A 13 -17.02 12.92 12.13
C ARG A 13 -16.78 12.12 13.42
N GLU A 14 -17.29 10.90 13.49
CA GLU A 14 -16.90 9.99 14.57
C GLU A 14 -15.37 9.93 14.54
N ALA A 15 -14.74 10.11 15.71
CA ALA A 15 -13.30 10.01 15.80
C ALA A 15 -12.93 8.61 15.29
N ILE A 16 -12.12 8.56 14.23
CA ILE A 16 -11.62 7.31 13.70
C ILE A 16 -10.94 6.52 14.83
N ASP A 17 -11.17 5.21 14.86
CA ASP A 17 -10.51 4.33 15.80
C ASP A 17 -8.99 4.50 15.72
N PRO A 18 -8.27 4.64 16.86
CA PRO A 18 -6.83 4.87 16.85
C PRO A 18 -6.02 3.79 16.13
N ALA A 19 -6.46 2.53 16.13
CA ALA A 19 -5.76 1.46 15.43
C ALA A 19 -5.98 1.56 13.91
N HIS A 20 -7.20 1.89 13.44
CA HIS A 20 -7.42 2.20 12.03
C HIS A 20 -6.63 3.42 11.57
N TRP A 21 -6.54 4.47 12.39
CA TRP A 21 -5.70 5.63 12.07
C TRP A 21 -4.22 5.25 11.94
N ALA A 22 -3.72 4.41 12.86
CA ALA A 22 -2.34 3.93 12.79
C ALA A 22 -2.08 3.12 11.50
N ILE A 23 -3.01 2.25 11.10
CA ILE A 23 -2.93 1.50 9.83
C ILE A 23 -2.90 2.45 8.62
N LEU A 24 -3.77 3.47 8.59
CA LEU A 24 -3.84 4.43 7.48
C LEU A 24 -2.58 5.29 7.34
N THR A 25 -1.83 5.47 8.43
CA THR A 25 -0.68 6.39 8.53
C THR A 25 0.65 5.67 8.74
N ASP A 26 0.70 4.36 8.55
CA ASP A 26 1.84 3.48 8.82
C ASP A 26 2.51 3.76 10.19
N ALA A 27 1.69 4.14 11.18
CA ALA A 27 2.13 4.38 12.55
C ALA A 27 2.09 3.05 13.33
N PRO A 28 2.89 2.91 14.41
CA PRO A 28 2.78 1.75 15.28
C PRO A 28 1.37 1.66 15.86
N LEU A 29 0.83 0.44 15.91
CA LEU A 29 -0.44 0.18 16.57
C LEU A 29 -0.37 0.55 18.06
N PRO A 30 -1.45 1.07 18.65
CA PRO A 30 -1.56 1.25 20.10
C PRO A 30 -1.28 -0.06 20.86
N ALA A 31 -0.66 0.02 22.04
CA ALA A 31 -0.29 -1.16 22.82
C ALA A 31 -1.50 -1.98 23.31
N ASP A 32 -2.65 -1.31 23.47
CA ASP A 32 -3.94 -1.87 23.85
C ASP A 32 -4.83 -2.19 22.64
N ALA A 33 -4.33 -2.03 21.41
CA ALA A 33 -5.09 -2.35 20.22
C ALA A 33 -5.46 -3.84 20.19
N ASN A 34 -6.68 -4.12 19.77
CA ASN A 34 -7.12 -5.49 19.54
C ASN A 34 -6.20 -6.14 18.48
N PRO A 35 -5.57 -7.29 18.76
CA PRO A 35 -4.66 -7.95 17.81
C PRO A 35 -5.35 -8.31 16.49
N PHE A 36 -6.67 -8.53 16.52
CA PHE A 36 -7.45 -8.79 15.30
C PHE A 36 -7.63 -7.54 14.43
N THR A 37 -7.47 -6.32 14.96
CA THR A 37 -7.53 -5.09 14.16
C THR A 37 -6.37 -5.01 13.15
N ALA A 38 -5.25 -5.68 13.41
CA ALA A 38 -4.20 -5.82 12.41
C ALA A 38 -4.68 -6.57 11.15
N LEU A 39 -5.66 -7.46 11.26
CA LEU A 39 -6.27 -8.15 10.12
C LEU A 39 -7.15 -7.21 9.28
N ASP A 40 -7.65 -6.11 9.86
CA ASP A 40 -8.42 -5.12 9.11
C ASP A 40 -7.57 -4.46 8.04
N ALA A 41 -6.25 -4.35 8.24
CA ALA A 41 -5.32 -3.89 7.20
C ALA A 41 -5.44 -4.73 5.91
N GLU A 42 -5.84 -6.00 6.03
CA GLU A 42 -6.10 -6.90 4.90
C GLU A 42 -7.56 -6.88 4.41
N SER A 43 -8.48 -6.29 5.17
CA SER A 43 -9.86 -6.08 4.75
C SER A 43 -9.95 -4.95 3.74
N TYR A 44 -9.95 -5.31 2.45
CA TYR A 44 -9.92 -4.34 1.36
C TYR A 44 -11.08 -3.33 1.43
N ASP A 45 -12.29 -3.78 1.71
CA ASP A 45 -13.50 -2.93 1.64
C ASP A 45 -13.63 -1.98 2.83
N VAL A 46 -13.31 -2.44 4.04
CA VAL A 46 -13.34 -1.62 5.26
C VAL A 46 -12.31 -0.49 5.17
N MET A 47 -11.06 -0.86 4.89
CA MET A 47 -9.97 0.12 4.83
C MET A 47 -10.06 1.04 3.63
N ARG A 48 -10.71 0.62 2.53
CA ARG A 48 -10.94 1.48 1.37
C ARG A 48 -11.83 2.66 1.71
N LEU A 49 -12.95 2.44 2.42
CA LEU A 49 -13.87 3.51 2.79
C LEU A 49 -13.17 4.54 3.69
N LEU A 50 -12.43 4.06 4.69
CA LEU A 50 -11.64 4.92 5.56
C LEU A 50 -10.55 5.68 4.79
N TRP A 51 -9.85 5.00 3.88
CA TRP A 51 -8.88 5.67 3.01
C TRP A 51 -9.54 6.77 2.17
N GLU A 52 -10.70 6.50 1.57
CA GLU A 52 -11.40 7.50 0.76
C GLU A 52 -11.79 8.76 1.55
N ASP A 53 -12.19 8.60 2.81
CA ASP A 53 -12.57 9.70 3.69
C ASP A 53 -11.37 10.53 4.19
N TYR A 54 -10.22 9.90 4.45
CA TYR A 54 -9.08 10.53 5.14
C TYR A 54 -7.84 10.77 4.27
N ARG A 55 -7.75 10.18 3.06
CA ARG A 55 -6.53 10.21 2.21
C ARG A 55 -5.96 11.60 1.97
N ALA A 56 -6.82 12.61 1.76
CA ALA A 56 -6.37 13.96 1.44
C ALA A 56 -5.57 14.58 2.60
N GLY A 57 -6.06 14.43 3.84
CA GLY A 57 -5.37 14.92 5.04
C GLY A 57 -4.11 14.11 5.32
N ILE A 58 -4.21 12.78 5.27
CA ILE A 58 -3.07 11.88 5.49
C ILE A 58 -1.94 12.20 4.52
N LEU A 59 -2.22 12.34 3.22
CA LEU A 59 -1.20 12.67 2.22
C LEU A 59 -0.61 14.06 2.44
N ALA A 60 -1.43 15.06 2.78
CA ALA A 60 -0.94 16.40 3.06
C ALA A 60 0.06 16.42 4.24
N ASP A 61 -0.19 15.64 5.29
CA ASP A 61 0.69 15.55 6.45
C ASP A 61 1.90 14.64 6.22
N TRP A 62 1.69 13.53 5.50
CA TRP A 62 2.76 12.61 5.10
C TRP A 62 3.81 13.32 4.27
N ILE A 63 3.40 14.12 3.29
CA ILE A 63 4.30 14.84 2.39
C ILE A 63 5.20 15.85 3.14
N LYS A 64 4.72 16.44 4.24
CA LYS A 64 5.53 17.37 5.04
C LYS A 64 6.69 16.67 5.74
N THR A 65 6.49 15.42 6.17
CA THR A 65 7.44 14.68 7.01
C THR A 65 8.28 13.66 6.23
N LYS A 66 7.70 13.08 5.17
CA LYS A 66 8.28 12.03 4.32
C LYS A 66 8.06 12.32 2.81
N PRO A 67 8.47 13.50 2.29
CA PRO A 67 8.25 13.88 0.89
C PRO A 67 8.86 12.86 -0.08
N GLY A 68 8.17 12.61 -1.20
CA GLY A 68 8.61 11.65 -2.21
C GLY A 68 8.39 10.18 -1.83
N THR A 69 7.62 9.90 -0.78
CA THR A 69 7.17 8.55 -0.40
C THR A 69 5.67 8.55 -0.16
N ARG A 70 5.06 7.38 -0.01
CA ARG A 70 3.62 7.22 0.26
C ARG A 70 3.36 6.16 1.33
N PRO A 71 2.27 6.28 2.11
CA PRO A 71 1.86 5.25 3.06
C PRO A 71 1.43 3.97 2.35
N ALA A 72 1.38 2.84 3.06
CA ALA A 72 1.01 1.53 2.51
C ALA A 72 -0.38 1.56 1.85
N MET A 73 -1.34 2.25 2.47
CA MET A 73 -2.70 2.36 1.95
C MET A 73 -2.80 3.11 0.62
N TRP A 74 -1.90 4.06 0.36
CA TRP A 74 -1.82 4.70 -0.96
C TRP A 74 -1.41 3.69 -2.03
N TRP A 75 -0.44 2.82 -1.75
CA TRP A 75 -0.04 1.75 -2.67
C TRP A 75 -1.18 0.74 -2.89
N ARG A 76 -1.97 0.49 -1.86
CA ARG A 76 -3.12 -0.43 -1.94
C ARG A 76 -4.26 0.15 -2.78
N TYR A 77 -4.55 1.45 -2.70
CA TYR A 77 -5.77 2.06 -3.25
C TYR A 77 -5.58 3.07 -4.39
N ASP A 78 -4.52 3.88 -4.37
CA ASP A 78 -4.35 5.01 -5.28
C ASP A 78 -3.20 4.84 -6.28
N ALA A 79 -2.28 3.89 -6.06
CA ALA A 79 -1.19 3.64 -6.99
C ALA A 79 -1.71 3.24 -8.40
N PRO A 80 -1.03 3.67 -9.47
CA PRO A 80 -1.35 3.27 -10.85
C PRO A 80 -1.59 1.77 -10.98
N ARG A 81 -2.70 1.38 -11.61
CA ARG A 81 -3.05 -0.02 -11.88
C ARG A 81 -2.41 -0.53 -13.15
N LEU A 82 -2.12 -1.83 -13.18
CA LEU A 82 -1.68 -2.48 -14.42
C LEU A 82 -2.74 -2.31 -15.51
N ASN A 83 -2.27 -2.06 -16.73
CA ASN A 83 -3.13 -2.10 -17.90
C ASN A 83 -3.71 -3.52 -18.04
N PRO A 84 -4.99 -3.69 -18.43
CA PRO A 84 -5.57 -5.00 -18.72
C PRO A 84 -4.72 -5.92 -19.60
N ALA A 85 -4.00 -5.37 -20.59
CA ALA A 85 -3.09 -6.12 -21.46
C ALA A 85 -1.89 -6.73 -20.71
N GLN A 86 -1.51 -6.17 -19.55
CA GLN A 86 -0.38 -6.61 -18.73
C GLN A 86 -0.79 -7.57 -17.61
N LEU A 87 -2.09 -7.80 -17.38
CA LEU A 87 -2.56 -8.68 -16.30
C LEU A 87 -2.25 -10.16 -16.56
N GLY A 88 -2.06 -10.55 -17.82
CA GLY A 88 -1.77 -11.93 -18.21
C GLY A 88 -2.80 -12.91 -17.64
N ARG A 89 -2.32 -13.95 -16.96
CA ARG A 89 -3.18 -14.99 -16.35
C ARG A 89 -4.07 -14.47 -15.21
N TRP A 90 -3.73 -13.34 -14.61
CA TRP A 90 -4.49 -12.76 -13.51
C TRP A 90 -5.73 -12.01 -13.97
N SER A 91 -5.87 -11.73 -15.26
CA SER A 91 -6.95 -10.91 -15.85
C SER A 91 -8.37 -11.31 -15.43
N ARG A 92 -8.62 -12.58 -15.12
CA ARG A 92 -9.94 -13.12 -14.74
C ARG A 92 -10.07 -13.43 -13.24
N THR A 93 -9.16 -12.93 -12.42
CA THR A 93 -9.13 -13.22 -10.98
C THR A 93 -9.61 -12.01 -10.16
N VAL A 94 -10.02 -12.27 -8.92
CA VAL A 94 -10.44 -11.20 -7.98
C VAL A 94 -9.32 -10.22 -7.64
N VAL A 95 -8.06 -10.58 -7.91
CA VAL A 95 -6.90 -9.71 -7.68
C VAL A 95 -6.62 -8.76 -8.85
N ALA A 96 -7.12 -9.04 -10.05
CA ALA A 96 -6.93 -8.20 -11.24
C ALA A 96 -7.11 -6.69 -10.99
N PRO A 97 -8.24 -6.21 -10.41
CA PRO A 97 -8.44 -4.78 -10.19
C PRO A 97 -7.52 -4.20 -9.12
N ARG A 98 -6.84 -5.03 -8.33
CA ARG A 98 -5.93 -4.64 -7.25
C ARG A 98 -4.47 -4.60 -7.69
N LEU A 99 -4.12 -5.17 -8.85
CA LEU A 99 -2.74 -5.21 -9.31
C LEU A 99 -2.25 -3.81 -9.72
N ILE A 100 -1.19 -3.35 -9.07
CA ILE A 100 -0.54 -2.08 -9.36
C ILE A 100 0.60 -2.25 -10.34
N GLU A 101 0.93 -1.19 -11.07
CA GLU A 101 2.21 -1.09 -11.73
C GLU A 101 3.31 -1.01 -10.67
N THR A 102 4.17 -2.03 -10.64
CA THR A 102 5.25 -2.13 -9.66
C THR A 102 6.40 -1.18 -9.96
N ARG A 103 7.25 -0.96 -8.96
CA ARG A 103 8.55 -0.30 -9.11
C ARG A 103 9.43 -1.09 -10.08
N ARG A 104 10.21 -0.39 -10.90
CA ARG A 104 11.14 -0.99 -11.85
C ARG A 104 12.31 -1.63 -11.14
N LYS A 105 12.62 -2.89 -11.47
CA LYS A 105 13.86 -3.56 -11.08
C LYS A 105 15.03 -2.93 -11.84
N LEU A 106 16.07 -2.53 -11.12
CA LEU A 106 17.28 -1.90 -11.64
C LEU A 106 18.43 -2.88 -11.81
N ARG A 107 18.62 -3.79 -10.84
CA ARG A 107 19.68 -4.82 -10.84
C ARG A 107 19.34 -5.98 -9.91
N GLY A 108 20.27 -6.92 -9.77
CA GLY A 108 20.14 -8.12 -8.93
C GLY A 108 19.37 -9.24 -9.62
N ASP A 109 19.36 -10.40 -9.01
CA ASP A 109 18.69 -11.59 -9.55
C ASP A 109 17.29 -11.77 -8.95
N GLY A 110 16.64 -12.88 -9.28
CA GLY A 110 15.30 -13.20 -8.82
C GLY A 110 14.16 -12.69 -9.70
N LYS A 111 13.02 -13.34 -9.53
CA LYS A 111 11.76 -13.09 -10.23
C LYS A 111 10.65 -12.81 -9.22
N PRO A 112 9.58 -12.11 -9.59
CA PRO A 112 8.39 -12.02 -8.75
C PRO A 112 7.92 -13.42 -8.34
N LEU A 113 7.61 -13.59 -7.05
CA LEU A 113 7.24 -14.87 -6.44
C LEU A 113 6.05 -15.52 -7.18
N HIS A 114 5.09 -14.70 -7.60
CA HIS A 114 3.93 -15.15 -8.34
C HIS A 114 4.29 -15.70 -9.73
N GLU A 115 5.35 -15.23 -10.38
CA GLU A 115 5.82 -15.80 -11.65
C GLU A 115 6.50 -17.15 -11.46
N ALA A 116 7.28 -17.31 -10.39
CA ALA A 116 8.06 -18.52 -10.13
C ALA A 116 7.23 -19.66 -9.51
N LEU A 117 6.37 -19.34 -8.55
CA LEU A 117 5.73 -20.34 -7.67
C LEU A 117 4.19 -20.37 -7.77
N ASN A 118 3.61 -19.67 -8.74
CA ASN A 118 2.16 -19.57 -8.95
C ASN A 118 1.33 -19.03 -7.75
N TYR A 119 1.96 -18.28 -6.84
CA TYR A 119 1.26 -17.55 -5.78
C TYR A 119 0.45 -16.37 -6.33
N ALA A 120 -0.56 -15.91 -5.59
CA ALA A 120 -1.21 -14.63 -5.88
C ALA A 120 -0.17 -13.48 -5.82
N PRO A 121 -0.22 -12.48 -6.72
CA PRO A 121 0.72 -11.38 -6.67
C PRO A 121 0.52 -10.56 -5.40
N THR A 122 1.58 -10.39 -4.63
CA THR A 122 1.64 -9.48 -3.48
C THR A 122 2.76 -8.49 -3.70
N HIS A 123 2.60 -7.30 -3.12
CA HIS A 123 3.59 -6.24 -3.22
C HIS A 123 3.59 -5.39 -1.95
N ASP A 124 4.75 -4.84 -1.63
CA ASP A 124 4.93 -3.91 -0.53
C ASP A 124 5.60 -2.63 -1.04
N TYR A 125 4.95 -1.50 -0.84
CA TYR A 125 5.32 -0.20 -1.42
C TYR A 125 5.74 -0.26 -2.90
N GLY A 126 4.99 -1.02 -3.72
CA GLY A 126 5.25 -1.20 -5.14
C GLY A 126 6.35 -2.21 -5.48
N ILE A 127 6.95 -2.89 -4.50
CA ILE A 127 7.94 -3.95 -4.72
C ILE A 127 7.22 -5.30 -4.65
N PRO A 128 7.24 -6.13 -5.70
CA PRO A 128 6.64 -7.46 -5.62
C PRO A 128 7.40 -8.34 -4.63
N ALA A 129 6.70 -9.24 -3.94
CA ALA A 129 7.35 -10.37 -3.30
C ALA A 129 8.18 -11.12 -4.36
N TRP A 130 9.39 -11.56 -4.01
CA TRP A 130 10.35 -12.10 -4.98
C TRP A 130 10.96 -13.42 -4.50
N PHE A 131 11.50 -14.17 -5.45
CA PHE A 131 12.20 -15.44 -5.24
C PHE A 131 13.50 -15.42 -6.05
N GLY A 132 14.63 -15.74 -5.41
CA GLY A 132 15.95 -15.71 -6.04
C GLY A 132 17.09 -15.96 -5.06
N ASP A 133 18.30 -15.66 -5.51
CA ASP A 133 19.52 -15.77 -4.71
C ASP A 133 19.55 -14.70 -3.60
N PRO A 134 19.62 -15.07 -2.31
CA PRO A 134 19.69 -14.12 -1.21
C PRO A 134 20.97 -13.28 -1.22
N ASP A 135 22.06 -13.79 -1.78
CA ASP A 135 23.34 -13.07 -1.85
C ASP A 135 23.37 -12.04 -3.00
N ASN A 136 22.40 -12.12 -3.93
CA ASN A 136 22.23 -11.16 -5.03
C ASN A 136 20.77 -10.69 -5.17
N PRO A 137 20.20 -10.01 -4.16
CA PRO A 137 18.80 -9.65 -4.14
C PRO A 137 18.46 -8.58 -5.19
N PRO A 138 17.22 -8.56 -5.72
CA PRO A 138 16.78 -7.56 -6.66
C PRO A 138 16.77 -6.17 -6.02
N VAL A 139 17.31 -5.18 -6.73
CA VAL A 139 17.26 -3.78 -6.35
C VAL A 139 16.26 -3.06 -7.24
N PHE A 140 15.37 -2.28 -6.64
CA PHE A 140 14.31 -1.55 -7.34
C PHE A 140 14.56 -0.04 -7.32
N GLU A 141 13.92 0.69 -8.25
CA GLU A 141 13.87 2.16 -8.23
C GLU A 141 13.26 2.66 -6.91
N SER A 142 13.59 3.87 -6.44
CA SER A 142 12.96 4.47 -5.24
C SER A 142 11.46 4.75 -5.44
N GLN A 143 10.65 4.80 -4.37
CA GLN A 143 9.30 5.38 -4.38
C GLN A 143 9.33 6.78 -5.00
N HIS A 144 10.32 7.62 -4.68
CA HIS A 144 10.44 8.94 -5.28
C HIS A 144 10.64 8.86 -6.81
N ALA A 145 11.50 7.95 -7.29
CA ALA A 145 11.70 7.74 -8.72
C ALA A 145 10.43 7.23 -9.41
N TYR A 146 9.70 6.31 -8.77
CA TYR A 146 8.41 5.83 -9.23
C TYR A 146 7.39 6.97 -9.35
N LEU A 147 7.21 7.75 -8.29
CA LEU A 147 6.27 8.88 -8.29
C LEU A 147 6.66 9.92 -9.33
N LYS A 148 7.96 10.21 -9.50
CA LYS A 148 8.46 11.12 -10.53
C LYS A 148 8.12 10.61 -11.93
N ARG A 149 8.36 9.33 -12.18
CA ARG A 149 8.11 8.67 -13.47
C ARG A 149 6.63 8.70 -13.86
N HIS A 150 5.75 8.66 -12.87
CA HIS A 150 4.29 8.72 -13.04
C HIS A 150 3.70 10.13 -12.94
N GLY A 151 4.52 11.17 -12.75
CA GLY A 151 4.02 12.55 -12.60
C GLY A 151 3.21 12.79 -11.32
N LEU A 152 3.41 11.96 -10.29
CA LEU A 152 2.65 11.96 -9.03
C LEU A 152 3.33 12.75 -7.90
N LEU A 153 4.49 13.36 -8.16
CA LEU A 153 5.15 14.25 -7.21
C LEU A 153 4.50 15.63 -7.22
N LEU A 154 4.14 16.13 -6.04
CA LEU A 154 3.77 17.52 -5.90
C LEU A 154 5.01 18.43 -6.04
N PRO A 155 4.85 19.71 -6.43
CA PRO A 155 5.96 20.65 -6.49
C PRO A 155 6.78 20.74 -5.19
N ALA A 156 6.13 20.60 -4.04
CA ALA A 156 6.77 20.61 -2.72
C ALA A 156 7.64 19.37 -2.44
N GLU A 157 7.48 18.29 -3.20
CA GLU A 157 8.16 17.00 -2.99
C GLU A 157 9.43 16.84 -3.81
N ARG A 158 9.88 17.88 -4.51
CA ARG A 158 11.05 17.81 -5.39
C ARG A 158 12.36 17.55 -4.65
N ARG A 159 12.41 17.84 -3.34
CA ARG A 159 13.56 17.53 -2.49
C ARG A 159 13.62 16.02 -2.25
N LYS A 160 14.72 15.40 -2.67
CA LYS A 160 15.00 14.01 -2.36
C LYS A 160 15.27 13.86 -0.86
N ILE A 161 14.64 12.88 -0.24
CA ILE A 161 15.00 12.39 1.09
C ILE A 161 15.35 10.90 0.95
N ALA A 162 16.21 10.40 1.84
CA ALA A 162 16.49 8.98 1.95
C ALA A 162 15.20 8.21 2.25
N GLU A 163 14.99 7.06 1.59
CA GLU A 163 13.83 6.24 1.89
C GLU A 163 13.98 5.63 3.28
N PRO A 164 12.89 5.54 4.07
CA PRO A 164 12.94 4.98 5.41
C PRO A 164 13.33 3.49 5.40
N TYR A 165 13.07 2.77 4.29
CA TYR A 165 13.34 1.33 4.16
C TYR A 165 13.90 0.98 2.77
N PRO A 166 15.18 0.58 2.66
CA PRO A 166 15.70 -0.06 1.47
C PRO A 166 15.57 -1.58 1.62
N HIS A 167 14.38 -2.18 1.59
CA HIS A 167 14.27 -3.64 1.67
C HIS A 167 13.30 -4.13 0.59
N PRO A 168 13.73 -4.97 -0.37
CA PRO A 168 12.77 -5.91 -0.93
C PRO A 168 12.43 -6.92 0.19
N LEU A 169 11.15 -7.22 0.39
CA LEU A 169 10.72 -8.28 1.32
C LEU A 169 11.29 -9.62 0.83
N HIS A 170 12.41 -10.06 1.41
CA HIS A 170 12.92 -11.41 1.19
C HIS A 170 12.09 -12.37 2.05
N ILE A 171 11.26 -13.18 1.40
CA ILE A 171 10.61 -14.30 2.06
C ILE A 171 11.57 -15.48 1.92
N GLU A 172 12.34 -15.75 2.97
CA GLU A 172 13.08 -17.01 3.03
C GLU A 172 12.08 -18.17 2.90
N PRO A 173 12.34 -19.17 2.05
CA PRO A 173 11.64 -20.43 2.20
C PRO A 173 11.96 -20.90 3.61
N THR A 174 10.96 -20.85 4.49
CA THR A 174 11.05 -21.47 5.81
C THR A 174 11.58 -22.88 5.57
N LYS A 175 12.69 -23.24 6.23
CA LYS A 175 13.13 -24.64 6.32
C LYS A 175 11.93 -25.42 6.83
N ARG A 176 11.18 -26.02 5.92
CA ARG A 176 9.92 -26.66 6.19
C ARG A 176 10.23 -28.11 6.56
N TRP A 177 10.02 -28.38 7.85
CA TRP A 177 9.72 -29.66 8.52
C TRP A 177 10.66 -30.84 8.28
#